data_AF-A0A8A3P5G2-F1
#
_entry.id   AF-A0A8A3P5G2-F1
#
_cell.length_a   1.000
_cell.length_b   1.000
_cell.length_c   1.000
_cell.angle_alpha   90.00
_cell.angle_beta   90.00
_cell.angle_gamma   90.00
#
_symmetry.space_group_name_H-M   'P 1'
#
loop_
_entity.id
_entity.type
_entity.pdbx_description
1 polymer ?
#
loop_
_entity_poly.entity_id
_entity_poly.type
_entity_poly.pdbx_seq_one_letter_code
_entity_poly.pdbx_strand_id
1 'polypeptide(L)'
;MAKLFCVLFAFILAFVAVDAHRNFLSHCDAKSLFYQSNTAKPNPYVLSALCGGKWLKINLNACVSNNDGDLEWNKETPNYAASCTKCYIRTRWDRLEFTCIKCRMEDGKNLSNSNNRGGPSLVLNNGIGLVNGQLAC
;
A
#
# COMPACT_ATOMS: atom_id res chain seq x y z
N MET A 1 6.94 8.39 58.12
CA MET A 1 6.05 8.84 57.03
C MET A 1 6.83 8.80 55.73
N ALA A 2 6.58 7.83 54.86
CA ALA A 2 7.17 7.75 53.52
C ALA A 2 6.03 7.44 52.53
N LYS A 3 5.84 8.37 51.59
CA LYS A 3 4.83 8.39 50.53
C LYS A 3 5.09 7.21 49.58
N LEU A 4 4.14 6.28 49.43
CA LEU A 4 3.17 6.13 48.33
C LEU A 4 3.67 6.55 46.93
N PHE A 5 3.37 5.66 45.97
CA PHE A 5 3.46 5.75 44.50
C PHE A 5 4.76 5.25 43.83
N CYS A 6 4.74 3.98 43.42
CA CYS A 6 5.33 3.59 42.13
C CYS A 6 4.53 2.40 41.56
N VAL A 7 3.31 2.69 41.12
CA VAL A 7 2.58 1.86 40.16
C VAL A 7 2.41 2.71 38.92
N LEU A 8 3.27 2.51 37.93
CA LEU A 8 2.96 2.81 36.53
C LEU A 8 3.79 1.81 35.71
N PHE A 9 3.20 0.63 35.52
CA PHE A 9 2.66 0.21 34.24
C PHE A 9 3.73 0.03 33.17
N ALA A 10 4.03 -1.25 32.94
CA ALA A 10 4.72 -1.77 31.79
C ALA A 10 4.04 -1.30 30.49
N PHE A 11 4.56 -0.25 29.89
CA PHE A 11 4.40 0.14 28.49
C PHE A 11 5.72 0.84 28.18
N ILE A 12 6.66 0.27 27.44
CA ILE A 12 6.59 0.10 25.99
C ILE A 12 7.59 -1.02 25.63
N LEU A 13 7.08 -2.24 25.45
CA LEU A 13 7.72 -3.30 24.68
C LEU A 13 6.92 -3.43 23.39
N ALA A 14 7.12 -2.48 22.47
CA ALA A 14 6.61 -2.56 21.10
C ALA A 14 7.44 -1.73 20.12
N PHE A 15 8.75 -1.66 20.30
CA PHE A 15 9.65 -1.46 19.15
C PHE A 15 10.07 -2.83 18.65
N VAL A 16 9.08 -3.62 18.23
CA VAL A 16 9.35 -4.82 17.44
C VAL A 16 9.73 -4.29 16.06
N ALA A 17 11.03 -4.18 15.83
CA ALA A 17 11.68 -4.16 14.51
C ALA A 17 10.75 -3.81 13.34
N VAL A 18 10.44 -2.53 13.16
CA VAL A 18 9.82 -2.03 11.92
C VAL A 18 10.91 -1.94 10.85
N ASP A 19 11.64 -3.02 10.60
CA ASP A 19 12.66 -3.06 9.54
C ASP A 19 13.08 -4.49 9.13
N ALA A 20 12.16 -5.46 9.23
CA ALA A 20 12.32 -6.73 8.55
C ALA A 20 11.46 -6.73 7.27
N HIS A 21 12.04 -6.14 6.21
CA HIS A 21 11.68 -6.37 4.80
C HIS A 21 10.19 -6.46 4.48
N ARG A 22 9.53 -5.32 4.25
CA ARG A 22 8.18 -5.22 3.64
C ARG A 22 8.16 -5.65 2.17
N ASN A 23 8.74 -6.81 1.85
CA ASN A 23 8.80 -7.37 0.51
C ASN A 23 8.07 -8.70 0.48
N PHE A 24 6.75 -8.65 0.32
CA PHE A 24 5.92 -9.85 0.22
C PHE A 24 6.36 -10.82 -0.90
N LEU A 25 7.06 -10.35 -1.95
CA LEU A 25 7.57 -11.25 -3.01
C LEU A 25 8.62 -12.24 -2.54
N SER A 26 9.25 -12.01 -1.39
CA SER A 26 10.14 -13.00 -0.77
C SER A 26 9.39 -14.20 -0.18
N HIS A 27 8.08 -14.06 0.06
CA HIS A 27 7.22 -15.08 0.71
C HIS A 27 6.04 -15.53 -0.15
N CYS A 28 5.83 -14.88 -1.30
CA CYS A 28 4.68 -15.06 -2.17
C CYS A 28 5.11 -15.26 -3.62
N ASP A 29 4.40 -16.14 -4.33
CA ASP A 29 4.65 -16.37 -5.76
C ASP A 29 4.17 -15.19 -6.61
N ALA A 30 5.13 -14.48 -7.21
CA ALA A 30 4.88 -13.35 -8.10
C ALA A 30 4.13 -13.74 -9.40
N LYS A 31 4.18 -15.00 -9.82
CA LYS A 31 3.47 -15.47 -11.04
C LYS A 31 1.97 -15.64 -10.81
N SER A 32 1.58 -15.70 -9.55
CA SER A 32 0.20 -15.88 -9.09
C SER A 32 -0.48 -14.54 -8.79
N LEU A 33 0.03 -13.42 -9.30
CA LEU A 33 -0.52 -12.10 -8.96
C LEU A 33 -1.71 -11.76 -9.83
N PHE A 34 -2.86 -11.60 -9.18
CA PHE A 34 -4.07 -11.13 -9.80
C PHE A 34 -4.45 -9.77 -9.23
N TYR A 35 -4.79 -8.85 -10.11
CA TYR A 35 -5.42 -7.59 -9.75
C TYR A 35 -6.68 -7.41 -10.58
N GLN A 36 -7.75 -6.99 -9.93
CA GLN A 36 -9.01 -6.72 -10.59
C GLN A 36 -9.28 -5.22 -10.52
N SER A 37 -9.32 -4.56 -11.68
CA SER A 37 -9.95 -3.25 -11.79
C SER A 37 -11.44 -3.48 -12.04
N ASN A 38 -12.30 -3.08 -11.12
CA ASN A 38 -13.73 -3.14 -11.38
C ASN A 38 -14.10 -1.92 -12.24
N THR A 39 -14.43 -2.14 -13.51
CA THR A 39 -14.56 -1.11 -14.56
C THR A 39 -15.75 -0.15 -14.37
N ALA A 40 -16.59 -0.36 -13.36
CA ALA A 40 -17.83 0.40 -13.17
C ALA A 40 -17.76 1.56 -12.16
N LYS A 41 -16.69 1.67 -11.34
CA LYS A 41 -16.47 2.75 -10.34
C LYS A 41 -14.96 2.95 -10.13
N PRO A 42 -14.47 4.05 -9.48
CA PRO A 42 -13.12 4.10 -8.93
C PRO A 42 -13.04 3.10 -7.76
N ASN A 43 -13.07 1.82 -8.09
CA ASN A 43 -12.99 0.72 -7.15
C ASN A 43 -11.52 0.34 -7.01
N PRO A 44 -11.07 0.11 -5.77
CA PRO A 44 -9.66 -0.01 -5.52
C PRO A 44 -9.08 -1.31 -6.06
N TYR A 45 -7.79 -1.24 -6.39
CA TYR A 45 -7.04 -2.40 -6.83
C TYR A 45 -6.88 -3.33 -5.64
N VAL A 46 -7.41 -4.54 -5.79
CA VAL A 46 -7.16 -5.63 -4.84
C VAL A 46 -6.02 -6.47 -5.39
N LEU A 47 -4.91 -6.52 -4.66
CA LEU A 47 -3.79 -7.38 -4.96
C LEU A 47 -4.06 -8.75 -4.33
N SER A 48 -4.05 -9.81 -5.14
CA SER A 48 -4.11 -11.20 -4.68
C SER A 48 -2.78 -11.89 -4.95
N ALA A 49 -2.22 -12.58 -3.96
CA ALA A 49 -0.97 -13.32 -4.08
C ALA A 49 -1.06 -14.69 -3.40
N LEU A 50 -0.35 -15.68 -3.93
CA LEU A 50 -0.22 -17.00 -3.31
C LEU A 50 0.99 -17.01 -2.39
N CYS A 51 0.77 -17.07 -1.08
CA CYS A 51 1.82 -17.03 -0.05
C CYS A 51 1.71 -18.27 0.83
N GLY A 52 2.78 -19.05 0.96
CA GLY A 52 2.79 -20.28 1.78
C GLY A 52 1.65 -21.26 1.45
N GLY A 53 1.26 -21.37 0.17
CA GLY A 53 0.17 -22.24 -0.29
C GLY A 53 -1.26 -21.70 -0.07
N LYS A 54 -1.41 -20.45 0.39
CA LYS A 54 -2.71 -19.80 0.59
C LYS A 54 -2.85 -18.53 -0.23
N TRP A 55 -4.04 -18.31 -0.78
CA TRP A 55 -4.40 -17.07 -1.47
C TRP A 55 -4.69 -15.97 -0.46
N LEU A 56 -3.84 -14.94 -0.46
CA LEU A 56 -4.01 -13.75 0.39
C LEU A 56 -4.39 -12.56 -0.49
N LYS A 57 -5.14 -11.63 0.08
CA LYS A 57 -5.63 -10.43 -0.62
C LYS A 57 -5.38 -9.18 0.21
N ILE A 58 -5.06 -8.08 -0.46
CA ILE A 58 -4.97 -6.76 0.15
C ILE A 58 -5.59 -5.72 -0.76
N ASN A 59 -6.38 -4.83 -0.16
CA ASN A 59 -7.00 -3.71 -0.85
C ASN A 59 -6.04 -2.51 -0.83
N LEU A 60 -5.55 -2.06 -1.98
CA LEU A 60 -4.59 -0.96 -2.04
C LEU A 60 -5.17 0.38 -1.56
N ASN A 61 -6.50 0.57 -1.53
CA ASN A 61 -7.07 1.76 -0.92
C ASN A 61 -6.78 1.85 0.57
N ALA A 62 -6.64 0.72 1.25
CA ALA A 62 -6.33 0.70 2.68
C ALA A 62 -4.88 1.07 2.99
N CYS A 63 -4.03 1.22 1.96
CA CYS A 63 -2.59 1.42 2.12
C CYS A 63 -2.07 2.66 1.42
N VAL A 64 -2.67 3.02 0.27
CA VAL A 64 -2.16 4.03 -0.63
C VAL A 64 -3.05 5.27 -0.56
N SER A 65 -2.40 6.41 -0.42
CA SER A 65 -2.99 7.74 -0.44
C SER A 65 -2.57 8.49 -1.70
N ASN A 66 -3.32 9.53 -2.02
CA ASN A 66 -2.87 10.58 -2.92
C ASN A 66 -2.49 11.81 -2.08
N ASN A 67 -1.26 12.28 -2.21
CA ASN A 67 -0.72 13.47 -1.56
C ASN A 67 -0.33 14.47 -2.64
N ASP A 68 -1.14 15.51 -2.83
CA ASP A 68 -0.93 16.54 -3.85
C ASP A 68 -0.56 16.01 -5.26
N GLY A 69 -1.21 14.93 -5.70
CA GLY A 69 -0.94 14.30 -6.99
C GLY A 69 0.08 13.17 -6.96
N ASP A 70 0.80 12.96 -5.85
CA ASP A 70 1.73 11.84 -5.66
C ASP A 70 1.10 10.67 -4.89
N LEU A 71 1.54 9.44 -5.18
CA LEU A 71 1.09 8.26 -4.44
C LEU A 71 2.01 8.01 -3.23
N GLU A 72 1.42 7.84 -2.05
CA GLU A 72 2.16 7.61 -0.80
C GLU A 72 1.57 6.48 0.04
N TRP A 73 2.39 5.87 0.89
CA TRP A 73 1.97 4.85 1.85
C TRP A 73 1.43 5.46 3.15
N ASN A 74 0.44 4.80 3.76
CA ASN A 74 0.13 4.87 5.19
C ASN A 74 -0.09 6.28 5.80
N LYS A 75 -0.90 7.15 5.17
CA LYS A 75 -1.48 8.31 5.88
C LYS A 75 -2.56 7.86 6.87
N GLU A 76 -2.97 8.71 7.81
CA GLU A 76 -4.03 8.41 8.81
C GLU A 76 -5.32 7.84 8.20
N THR A 77 -5.66 8.24 6.97
CA THR A 77 -6.82 7.72 6.23
C THR A 77 -6.47 7.46 4.75
N PRO A 78 -5.85 6.31 4.41
CA PRO A 78 -5.49 6.01 3.03
C PRO A 78 -6.74 5.81 2.17
N ASN A 79 -6.75 6.45 0.99
CA ASN A 79 -7.81 6.30 -0.01
C ASN A 79 -7.42 6.97 -1.35
N TYR A 80 -6.47 6.40 -2.08
CA TYR A 80 -6.08 6.96 -3.39
C TYR A 80 -7.25 6.99 -4.39
N ALA A 81 -8.16 6.00 -4.37
CA ALA A 81 -9.22 5.90 -5.38
C ALA A 81 -10.24 7.05 -5.31
N ALA A 82 -10.30 7.80 -4.19
CA ALA A 82 -11.13 9.00 -4.09
C ALA A 82 -10.68 10.13 -5.02
N SER A 83 -9.38 10.17 -5.38
CA SER A 83 -8.78 11.30 -6.09
C SER A 83 -7.85 10.90 -7.22
N CYS A 84 -7.63 9.59 -7.43
CA CYS A 84 -6.87 9.05 -8.55
C CYS A 84 -7.73 8.18 -9.46
N THR A 85 -7.45 8.22 -10.76
CA THR A 85 -8.12 7.41 -11.80
C THR A 85 -7.10 6.88 -12.81
N LYS A 86 -7.55 5.91 -13.63
CA LYS A 86 -6.71 5.24 -14.63
C LYS A 86 -5.43 4.66 -14.02
N CYS A 87 -5.60 3.90 -12.94
CA CYS A 87 -4.48 3.20 -12.31
C CYS A 87 -4.20 1.87 -13.01
N TYR A 88 -3.06 1.26 -12.74
CA TYR A 88 -2.69 -0.07 -13.19
C TYR A 88 -1.51 -0.58 -12.36
N ILE A 89 -1.35 -1.91 -12.33
CA ILE A 89 -0.16 -2.56 -11.78
C ILE A 89 0.68 -3.07 -12.93
N ARG A 90 1.97 -2.77 -12.90
CA ARG A 90 2.94 -3.29 -13.85
C ARG A 90 3.98 -4.12 -13.12
N THR A 91 4.17 -5.34 -13.59
CA THR A 91 5.31 -6.15 -13.17
C THR A 91 6.55 -5.70 -13.95
N ARG A 92 7.58 -5.29 -13.22
CA ARG A 92 8.96 -5.17 -13.73
C ARG A 92 9.79 -6.29 -13.11
N TRP A 93 10.90 -6.60 -13.76
CA TRP A 93 11.78 -7.75 -13.49
C TRP A 93 11.95 -8.10 -12.01
N ASP A 94 12.14 -7.10 -11.16
CA ASP A 94 12.42 -7.22 -9.73
C ASP A 94 11.33 -6.65 -8.82
N ARG A 95 10.27 -6.03 -9.38
CA ARG A 95 9.31 -5.24 -8.61
C ARG A 95 7.93 -5.12 -9.24
N LEU A 96 6.93 -4.98 -8.38
CA LEU A 96 5.59 -4.56 -8.79
C LEU A 96 5.43 -3.07 -8.55
N GLU A 97 4.99 -2.38 -9.58
CA GLU A 97 4.77 -0.95 -9.58
C GLU A 97 3.27 -0.67 -9.74
N PHE A 98 2.69 0.05 -8.80
CA PHE A 98 1.33 0.58 -8.89
C PHE A 98 1.39 2.02 -9.33
N THR A 99 0.77 2.31 -10.48
CA THR A 99 0.83 3.64 -11.12
C THR A 99 -0.59 4.14 -11.37
N CYS A 100 -0.82 5.45 -11.17
CA CYS A 100 -2.08 6.11 -11.52
C CYS A 100 -1.83 7.22 -12.54
N ILE A 101 -2.52 7.22 -13.69
CA ILE A 101 -2.27 8.23 -14.77
C ILE A 101 -2.82 9.61 -14.40
N LYS A 102 -3.85 9.68 -13.54
CA LYS A 102 -4.46 10.94 -13.11
C LYS A 102 -4.65 10.91 -11.60
N CYS A 103 -4.00 11.79 -10.86
CA CYS A 103 -4.24 12.02 -9.44
C CYS A 103 -4.49 13.50 -9.21
N ARG A 104 -5.50 13.82 -8.40
CA ARG A 104 -5.88 15.21 -8.11
C ARG A 104 -4.90 15.84 -7.14
N MET A 105 -4.39 17.01 -7.49
CA MET A 105 -3.58 17.89 -6.65
C MET A 105 -4.47 18.70 -5.69
N GLU A 106 -3.87 19.34 -4.70
CA GLU A 106 -4.55 20.21 -3.73
C GLU A 106 -5.22 21.42 -4.42
N ASP A 107 -4.62 21.95 -5.48
CA ASP A 107 -5.17 23.03 -6.29
C ASP A 107 -6.37 22.59 -7.17
N GLY A 108 -6.79 21.33 -7.06
CA GLY A 108 -7.89 20.73 -7.79
C GLY A 108 -7.57 20.33 -9.23
N LYS A 109 -6.38 20.68 -9.74
CA LYS A 109 -5.90 20.17 -11.03
C LYS A 109 -5.53 18.70 -10.89
N ASN A 110 -5.36 18.02 -12.02
CA ASN A 110 -4.77 16.69 -12.01
C ASN A 110 -3.29 16.82 -12.33
N LEU A 111 -2.45 16.11 -11.58
CA LEU A 111 -1.13 15.73 -12.07
C LEU A 111 -1.37 14.74 -13.22
N SER A 112 -1.49 15.29 -14.43
CA SER A 112 -1.66 14.52 -15.65
C SER A 112 -0.37 14.56 -16.43
N ASN A 113 0.32 13.43 -16.53
CA ASN A 113 1.43 13.35 -17.47
C ASN A 113 0.83 13.17 -18.88
N SER A 114 1.05 14.14 -19.77
CA SER A 114 0.36 14.29 -21.05
C SER A 114 0.56 13.12 -22.02
N ASN A 115 1.50 12.22 -21.73
CA ASN A 115 1.97 11.23 -22.69
C ASN A 115 1.49 9.78 -22.39
N ASN A 116 0.50 9.57 -21.50
CA ASN A 116 0.02 8.24 -21.09
C ASN A 116 1.13 7.26 -20.61
N ARG A 117 2.35 7.75 -20.32
CA ARG A 117 3.55 6.93 -20.15
C ARG A 117 4.20 6.99 -18.76
N GLY A 118 3.66 7.77 -17.83
CA GLY A 118 4.13 7.74 -16.43
C GLY A 118 3.30 8.66 -15.55
N GLY A 119 2.51 8.09 -14.65
CA GLY A 119 1.92 8.85 -13.54
C GLY A 119 2.70 8.61 -12.25
N PRO A 120 2.28 9.20 -11.12
CA PRO A 120 2.81 8.85 -9.82
C PRO A 120 2.76 7.32 -9.62
N SER A 121 3.85 6.78 -9.09
CA SER A 121 4.08 5.34 -9.02
C SER A 121 4.62 4.94 -7.65
N LEU A 122 4.14 3.82 -7.11
CA LEU A 122 4.62 3.21 -5.88
C LEU A 122 5.08 1.78 -6.13
N VAL A 123 6.24 1.44 -5.61
CA VAL A 123 6.72 0.06 -5.60
C VAL A 123 6.02 -0.72 -4.48
N LEU A 124 5.09 -1.61 -4.84
CA LEU A 124 4.29 -2.41 -3.91
C LEU A 124 5.15 -3.29 -3.01
N ASN A 125 6.28 -3.78 -3.55
CA ASN A 125 7.27 -4.59 -2.82
C ASN A 125 7.98 -3.85 -1.68
N ASN A 126 7.78 -2.54 -1.52
CA ASN A 126 8.38 -1.76 -0.44
C ASN A 126 7.36 -1.43 0.67
N GLY A 127 6.07 -1.52 0.35
CA GLY A 127 4.99 -1.15 1.27
C GLY A 127 4.22 -2.35 1.83
N ILE A 128 4.18 -3.47 1.09
CA ILE A 128 3.35 -4.63 1.43
C ILE A 128 4.22 -5.77 1.95
N GLY A 129 3.95 -6.20 3.18
CA GLY A 129 4.57 -7.35 3.83
C GLY A 129 3.57 -8.45 4.17
N LEU A 130 4.09 -9.52 4.78
CA LEU A 130 3.29 -10.57 5.40
C LEU A 130 3.35 -10.38 6.92
N VAL A 131 2.21 -10.03 7.53
CA VAL A 131 2.09 -9.82 8.98
C VAL A 131 1.03 -10.78 9.50
N ASN A 132 1.39 -11.63 10.48
CA ASN A 132 0.49 -12.64 11.06
C ASN A 132 -0.20 -13.53 10.01
N GLY A 133 0.51 -13.87 8.92
CA GLY A 133 -0.02 -14.69 7.83
C GLY A 133 -1.01 -13.97 6.91
N GLN A 134 -1.11 -12.65 6.99
CA GLN A 134 -1.95 -11.81 6.12
C GLN A 134 -1.09 -10.79 5.37
N LEU A 135 -1.53 -10.39 4.17
CA LEU A 135 -0.90 -9.26 3.49
C LEU A 135 -1.30 -7.97 4.20
N ALA A 136 -0.31 -7.15 4.53
CA ALA A 136 -0.51 -5.89 5.26
C ALA A 136 0.46 -4.81 4.78
N CYS A 137 0.04 -3.56 5.02
CA CYS A 137 0.85 -2.35 4.99
C CYS A 137 1.05 -1.87 6.43
#